data_AF-A0A3D0XSX2-F1
#
_entry.id   AF-A0A3D0XSX2-F1
#
_cell.length_a   1.000
_cell.length_b   1.000
_cell.length_c   1.000
_cell.angle_alpha   90.00
_cell.angle_beta   90.00
_cell.angle_gamma   90.00
#
_symmetry.space_group_name_H-M   'P 1'
#
loop_
_entity.id
_entity.type
_entity.pdbx_description
1 polymer ?
#
loop_
_entity_poly.entity_id
_entity_poly.type
_entity_poly.pdbx_seq_one_letter_code
_entity_poly.pdbx_strand_id
1 'polypeptide(L)'
;QDLGFVDRSKPENLFKFEVDFLVGKKQLGNIIERCIKKHGTSKTSEVLDCIKAQGYKYSTLSGITVAVCDATIPPQKKEILQKTDQRIDSISDQYKNGFLSDAERHAAVISTWNKATDEVSDALQKNLDRYNPIFMMADSGARGSMSQIRQLAGMRGLIANTSGETIEVPIRANYREGLNILEYFISSRGARKGLTDTALRTADSGYLTRRLVDVSQDVIIREDDCGTTDGLEIYDIKEGSEVIESLHERLVGRYLTEDFVDDKTGEVLVSKNKLMTDADADIIVDHGVKRIKIRSILGCQSKYGVCKKCYGLNLATGTEVTVGEAVGTVAAQSIGEPGTQLTMRTFHTGGVANAEDITQGLPRVEELFEARKPKHLAIISELSGTISFEDIKKNRHVVVTADDGRSKSYLIPFGSHITVQEGQKVNAGTCLTEGSVNPHDVLAISGTEAVQDYL
;
A
#
# COMPACT_ATOMS: atom_id res chain seq x y z
N GLN A 1 14.02 -30.32 -4.39
CA GLN A 1 15.25 -30.27 -5.21
C GLN A 1 14.91 -29.81 -6.63
N ASP A 2 13.74 -29.27 -6.89
CA ASP A 2 13.34 -28.79 -8.20
C ASP A 2 12.50 -27.50 -8.14
N LEU A 3 12.40 -26.84 -6.98
CA LEU A 3 11.75 -25.53 -6.79
C LEU A 3 12.43 -24.37 -7.55
N GLY A 4 13.59 -24.58 -8.16
CA GLY A 4 14.21 -23.60 -9.07
C GLY A 4 14.95 -22.46 -8.37
N PHE A 5 15.36 -22.66 -7.10
CA PHE A 5 16.31 -21.75 -6.43
C PHE A 5 17.73 -21.90 -6.96
N VAL A 6 18.04 -23.09 -7.46
CA VAL A 6 19.35 -23.43 -8.02
C VAL A 6 19.12 -23.83 -9.48
N ASP A 7 19.78 -23.13 -10.39
CA ASP A 7 19.77 -23.49 -11.81
C ASP A 7 20.55 -24.80 -12.02
N ARG A 8 19.81 -25.85 -12.37
CA ARG A 8 20.34 -27.21 -12.60
C ARG A 8 20.81 -27.45 -14.02
N SER A 9 20.68 -26.47 -14.90
CA SER A 9 21.26 -26.52 -16.25
C SER A 9 22.79 -26.54 -16.18
N LYS A 10 23.37 -26.06 -15.07
CA LYS A 10 24.82 -26.07 -14.81
C LYS A 10 25.23 -27.38 -14.10
N PRO A 11 26.21 -28.14 -14.63
CA PRO A 11 26.68 -29.40 -14.02
C PRO A 11 27.17 -29.24 -12.57
N GLU A 12 27.75 -28.09 -12.24
CA GLU A 12 28.28 -27.77 -10.90
C GLU A 12 27.21 -27.66 -9.81
N ASN A 13 25.95 -27.49 -10.19
CA ASN A 13 24.85 -27.25 -9.28
C ASN A 13 24.02 -28.52 -8.98
N LEU A 14 24.41 -29.67 -9.54
CA LEU A 14 23.63 -30.91 -9.49
C LEU A 14 23.36 -31.39 -8.05
N PHE A 15 24.34 -31.25 -7.17
CA PHE A 15 24.29 -31.74 -5.78
C PHE A 15 24.00 -30.64 -4.74
N LYS A 16 23.83 -29.38 -5.16
CA LYS A 16 23.54 -28.29 -4.22
C LYS A 16 22.13 -28.44 -3.65
N PHE A 17 21.98 -28.13 -2.37
CA PHE A 17 20.67 -28.02 -1.74
C PHE A 17 19.91 -26.84 -2.35
N GLU A 18 18.59 -26.98 -2.50
CA GLU A 18 17.77 -25.86 -2.99
C GLU A 18 17.53 -24.78 -1.95
N VAL A 19 17.64 -25.14 -0.68
CA VAL A 19 17.46 -24.23 0.44
C VAL A 19 18.75 -24.26 1.23
N ASP A 20 19.66 -23.33 0.89
CA ASP A 20 20.97 -23.14 1.54
C ASP A 20 21.09 -21.75 2.20
N PHE A 21 19.98 -21.02 2.29
CA PHE A 21 19.91 -19.67 2.85
C PHE A 21 19.06 -19.67 4.12
N LEU A 22 19.18 -18.60 4.92
CA LEU A 22 18.36 -18.41 6.12
C LEU A 22 16.89 -18.23 5.73
N VAL A 23 16.04 -19.10 6.25
CA VAL A 23 14.62 -19.12 5.94
C VAL A 23 13.83 -18.36 7.03
N GLY A 24 13.39 -17.15 6.71
CA GLY A 24 12.41 -16.39 7.49
C GLY A 24 10.98 -16.56 6.95
N LYS A 25 10.03 -15.81 7.50
CA LYS A 25 8.61 -15.87 7.10
C LYS A 25 8.38 -15.59 5.60
N LYS A 26 9.04 -14.58 5.04
CA LYS A 26 8.91 -14.23 3.61
C LYS A 26 9.46 -15.35 2.71
N GLN A 27 10.63 -15.87 3.07
CA GLN A 27 11.28 -16.95 2.34
C GLN A 27 10.45 -18.24 2.37
N LEU A 28 9.80 -18.56 3.49
CA LEU A 28 8.85 -19.68 3.57
C LEU A 28 7.70 -19.50 2.59
N GLY A 29 7.13 -18.29 2.50
CA GLY A 29 6.09 -17.97 1.51
C GLY A 29 6.54 -18.29 0.08
N ASN A 30 7.73 -17.82 -0.30
CA ASN A 30 8.29 -18.06 -1.64
C ASN A 30 8.55 -19.55 -1.93
N ILE A 31 9.00 -20.32 -0.91
CA ILE A 31 9.20 -21.77 -1.03
C ILE A 31 7.86 -22.47 -1.30
N ILE A 32 6.80 -22.08 -0.56
CA ILE A 32 5.46 -22.64 -0.71
C ILE A 32 4.88 -22.28 -2.08
N GLU A 33 4.98 -21.02 -2.51
CA GLU A 33 4.48 -20.56 -3.81
C GLU A 33 5.10 -21.34 -4.96
N ARG A 34 6.43 -21.52 -4.96
CA ARG A 34 7.14 -22.30 -5.97
C ARG A 34 6.76 -23.79 -5.93
N CYS A 35 6.47 -24.32 -4.75
CA CYS A 35 5.99 -25.69 -4.59
C CYS A 35 4.60 -25.86 -5.22
N ILE A 36 3.69 -24.91 -4.99
CA ILE A 36 2.35 -24.90 -5.60
C ILE A 36 2.46 -24.80 -7.13
N LYS A 37 3.25 -23.85 -7.64
CA LYS A 37 3.42 -23.63 -9.08
C LYS A 37 3.95 -24.88 -9.80
N LYS A 38 4.87 -25.63 -9.18
CA LYS A 38 5.52 -26.78 -9.83
C LYS A 38 4.84 -28.13 -9.58
N HIS A 39 4.38 -28.37 -8.36
CA HIS A 39 3.89 -29.69 -7.91
C HIS A 39 2.39 -29.70 -7.61
N GLY A 40 1.72 -28.55 -7.71
CA GLY A 40 0.30 -28.42 -7.39
C GLY A 40 0.00 -28.43 -5.89
N THR A 41 -1.29 -28.28 -5.58
CA THR A 41 -1.78 -28.10 -4.20
C THR A 41 -1.66 -29.35 -3.34
N SER A 42 -1.94 -30.54 -3.90
CA SER A 42 -1.92 -31.81 -3.16
C SER A 42 -0.53 -32.11 -2.57
N LYS A 43 0.53 -32.02 -3.40
CA LYS A 43 1.88 -32.31 -2.92
C LYS A 43 2.40 -31.22 -1.99
N THR A 44 2.04 -29.97 -2.26
CA THR A 44 2.36 -28.85 -1.36
C THR A 44 1.77 -29.07 0.04
N SER A 45 0.55 -29.60 0.15
CA SER A 45 -0.08 -29.91 1.44
C SER A 45 0.77 -30.88 2.28
N GLU A 46 1.30 -31.94 1.68
CA GLU A 46 2.18 -32.88 2.38
C GLU A 46 3.49 -32.21 2.84
N VAL A 47 4.07 -31.38 1.97
CA VAL A 47 5.29 -30.62 2.28
C VAL A 47 5.05 -29.65 3.44
N LEU A 48 3.91 -28.97 3.49
CA LEU A 48 3.52 -28.08 4.58
C LEU A 48 3.44 -28.81 5.91
N ASP A 49 2.91 -30.04 5.94
CA ASP A 49 2.89 -30.86 7.15
C ASP A 49 4.29 -31.24 7.63
N CYS A 50 5.20 -31.57 6.70
CA CYS A 50 6.60 -31.81 7.03
C CYS A 50 7.29 -30.55 7.57
N ILE A 51 7.08 -29.38 6.94
CA ILE A 51 7.61 -28.09 7.40
C ILE A 51 7.10 -27.78 8.81
N LYS A 52 5.81 -27.97 9.06
CA LYS A 52 5.18 -27.78 10.37
C LYS A 52 5.81 -28.69 11.43
N ALA A 53 5.93 -29.99 11.14
CA ALA A 53 6.51 -30.96 12.08
C ALA A 53 7.98 -30.64 12.39
N GLN A 54 8.77 -30.29 11.37
CA GLN A 54 10.16 -29.85 11.52
C GLN A 54 10.23 -28.56 12.35
N GLY A 55 9.40 -27.57 12.04
CA GLY A 55 9.31 -26.31 12.77
C GLY A 55 9.07 -26.52 14.26
N TYR A 56 8.06 -27.31 14.64
CA TYR A 56 7.76 -27.59 16.05
C TYR A 56 8.85 -28.37 16.78
N LYS A 57 9.49 -29.34 16.09
CA LYS A 57 10.58 -30.11 16.69
C LYS A 57 11.77 -29.22 17.02
N TYR A 58 12.24 -28.43 16.05
CA TYR A 58 13.44 -27.61 16.21
C TYR A 58 13.19 -26.33 17.01
N SER A 59 11.96 -25.79 17.01
CA SER A 59 11.60 -24.69 17.92
C SER A 59 11.56 -25.13 19.39
N THR A 60 11.20 -26.39 19.64
CA THR A 60 11.25 -26.96 21.00
C THR A 60 12.69 -27.21 21.43
N LEU A 61 13.51 -27.76 20.54
CA LEU A 61 14.93 -28.03 20.82
C LEU A 61 15.78 -26.76 20.97
N SER A 62 15.41 -25.67 20.28
CA SER A 62 16.15 -24.40 20.39
C SER A 62 16.04 -23.74 21.76
N GLY A 63 15.00 -24.09 22.55
CA GLY A 63 14.85 -23.58 23.91
C GLY A 63 14.77 -22.05 24.00
N ILE A 64 14.29 -21.39 22.94
CA ILE A 64 14.19 -19.93 22.89
C ILE A 64 13.28 -19.45 24.02
N THR A 65 13.80 -18.53 24.82
CA THR A 65 13.10 -17.89 25.94
C THR A 65 13.17 -16.38 25.79
N VAL A 66 12.34 -15.66 26.55
CA VAL A 66 12.38 -14.20 26.62
C VAL A 66 12.53 -13.81 28.08
N ALA A 67 13.58 -13.08 28.38
CA ALA A 67 13.88 -12.56 29.71
C ALA A 67 14.15 -11.05 29.69
N VAL A 68 14.14 -10.45 30.87
CA VAL A 68 14.40 -9.00 31.05
C VAL A 68 15.81 -8.63 30.59
N CYS A 69 16.78 -9.56 30.66
CA CYS A 69 18.15 -9.31 30.21
C CYS A 69 18.26 -9.14 28.69
N ASP A 70 17.42 -9.83 27.92
CA ASP A 70 17.43 -9.83 26.45
C ASP A 70 17.03 -8.46 25.88
N ALA A 71 16.32 -7.67 26.66
CA ALA A 71 15.86 -6.32 26.32
C ALA A 71 16.99 -5.27 26.40
N THR A 72 18.13 -5.48 25.75
CA THR A 72 19.35 -4.67 25.95
C THR A 72 19.18 -3.21 25.54
N ILE A 73 19.41 -2.29 26.49
CA ILE A 73 19.32 -0.84 26.25
C ILE A 73 20.64 -0.35 25.65
N PRO A 74 20.62 0.41 24.55
CA PRO A 74 21.85 0.92 23.94
C PRO A 74 22.51 1.95 24.88
N PRO A 75 23.81 1.83 25.19
CA PRO A 75 24.49 2.78 26.09
C PRO A 75 24.50 4.21 25.55
N GLN A 76 24.50 4.38 24.23
CA GLN A 76 24.45 5.67 23.53
C GLN A 76 23.15 6.45 23.78
N LYS A 77 22.08 5.79 24.25
CA LYS A 77 20.78 6.44 24.51
C LYS A 77 20.91 7.69 25.37
N LYS A 78 21.72 7.64 26.43
CA LYS A 78 21.88 8.77 27.37
C LYS A 78 22.49 9.99 26.69
N GLU A 79 23.49 9.77 25.84
CA GLU A 79 24.16 10.83 25.09
C GLU A 79 23.22 11.46 24.05
N ILE A 80 22.45 10.63 23.33
CA ILE A 80 21.45 11.11 22.35
C ILE A 80 20.42 12.00 23.05
N LEU A 81 19.85 11.55 24.17
CA LEU A 81 18.87 12.34 24.92
C LEU A 81 19.43 13.67 25.42
N GLN A 82 20.67 13.70 25.93
CA GLN A 82 21.31 14.93 26.38
C GLN A 82 21.53 15.92 25.23
N LYS A 83 21.97 15.43 24.06
CA LYS A 83 22.15 16.24 22.85
C LYS A 83 20.82 16.81 22.35
N THR A 84 19.75 16.00 22.39
CA THR A 84 18.40 16.42 22.05
C THR A 84 17.88 17.49 23.00
N ASP A 85 18.08 17.32 24.32
CA ASP A 85 17.68 18.30 25.34
C ASP A 85 18.37 19.65 25.12
N GLN A 86 19.68 19.66 24.87
CA GLN A 86 20.43 20.89 24.55
C GLN A 86 19.90 21.59 23.29
N ARG A 87 19.48 20.81 22.28
CA ARG A 87 18.91 21.36 21.06
C ARG A 87 17.53 21.97 21.31
N ILE A 88 16.72 21.35 22.16
CA ILE A 88 15.40 21.90 22.54
C ILE A 88 15.57 23.18 23.35
N ASP A 89 16.54 23.24 24.26
CA ASP A 89 16.84 24.46 25.01
C ASP A 89 17.22 25.60 24.05
N SER A 90 18.05 25.33 23.03
CA SER A 90 18.38 26.33 22.01
C SER A 90 17.16 26.82 21.21
N ILE A 91 16.21 25.93 20.90
CA ILE A 91 14.95 26.29 20.21
C ILE A 91 14.07 27.12 21.14
N SER A 92 14.01 26.76 22.42
CA SER A 92 13.27 27.51 23.45
C SER A 92 13.82 28.91 23.64
N ASP A 93 15.14 29.07 23.63
CA ASP A 93 15.78 30.37 23.74
C ASP A 93 15.60 31.21 22.47
N GLN A 94 15.63 30.61 21.29
CA GLN A 94 15.26 31.31 20.04
C GLN A 94 13.82 31.84 20.08
N TYR A 95 12.89 31.05 20.62
CA TYR A 95 11.51 31.47 20.83
C TYR A 95 11.41 32.63 21.84
N LYS A 96 12.08 32.54 23.00
CA LYS A 96 12.11 33.63 24.00
C LYS A 96 12.71 34.92 23.46
N ASN A 97 13.71 34.81 22.58
CA ASN A 97 14.33 35.95 21.91
C ASN A 97 13.50 36.50 20.74
N GLY A 98 12.37 35.88 20.41
CA GLY A 98 11.44 36.33 19.37
C GLY A 98 11.84 35.97 17.94
N PHE A 99 12.77 35.03 17.75
CA PHE A 99 13.20 34.57 16.41
C PHE A 99 12.26 33.53 15.80
N LEU A 100 11.44 32.85 16.60
CA LEU A 100 10.51 31.81 16.16
C LEU A 100 9.09 32.13 16.63
N SER A 101 8.10 31.80 15.81
CA SER A 101 6.71 31.70 16.26
C SER A 101 6.47 30.42 17.08
N ASP A 102 5.38 30.37 17.85
CA ASP A 102 5.07 29.17 18.66
C ASP A 102 4.77 27.93 17.79
N ALA A 103 4.13 28.12 16.63
CA ALA A 103 3.89 27.04 15.68
C ALA A 103 5.19 26.46 15.11
N GLU A 104 6.14 27.32 14.74
CA GLU A 104 7.46 26.89 14.26
C GLU A 104 8.27 26.22 15.37
N ARG A 105 8.20 26.74 16.60
CA ARG A 105 8.80 26.12 17.79
C ARG A 105 8.25 24.71 18.00
N HIS A 106 6.92 24.56 18.01
CA HIS A 106 6.24 23.27 18.20
C HIS A 106 6.67 22.25 17.14
N ALA A 107 6.64 22.62 15.87
CA ALA A 107 7.07 21.76 14.77
C ALA A 107 8.56 21.38 14.86
N ALA A 108 9.43 22.34 15.24
CA ALA A 108 10.85 22.09 15.42
C ALA A 108 11.14 21.14 16.60
N VAL A 109 10.41 21.26 17.71
CA VAL A 109 10.51 20.35 18.86
C VAL A 109 10.12 18.92 18.47
N ILE A 110 8.98 18.76 17.78
CA ILE A 110 8.52 17.45 17.28
C ILE A 110 9.55 16.84 16.34
N SER A 111 10.03 17.60 15.36
CA SER A 111 11.05 17.12 14.41
C SER A 111 12.33 16.66 15.12
N THR A 112 12.75 17.38 16.15
CA THR A 112 13.96 17.04 16.93
C THR A 112 13.76 15.74 17.73
N TRP A 113 12.58 15.54 18.33
CA TRP A 113 12.26 14.30 19.04
C TRP A 113 12.08 13.09 18.13
N ASN A 114 11.52 13.28 16.93
CA ASN A 114 11.43 12.20 15.93
C ASN A 114 12.83 11.74 15.51
N LYS A 115 13.72 12.69 15.19
CA LYS A 115 15.13 12.38 14.88
C LYS A 115 15.82 11.64 16.02
N ALA A 116 15.62 12.08 17.27
CA ALA A 116 16.18 11.40 18.44
C ALA A 116 15.64 9.97 18.59
N THR A 117 14.35 9.76 18.32
CA THR A 117 13.72 8.44 18.36
C THR A 117 14.31 7.52 17.30
N ASP A 118 14.57 8.02 16.10
CA ASP A 118 15.20 7.25 15.02
C ASP A 118 16.68 6.96 15.30
N GLU A 119 17.45 7.93 15.80
CA GLU A 119 18.84 7.73 16.24
C GLU A 119 18.96 6.66 17.35
N VAL A 120 18.02 6.65 18.30
CA VAL A 120 17.93 5.60 19.34
C VAL A 120 17.56 4.25 18.74
N SER A 121 16.71 4.22 17.70
CA SER A 121 16.34 3.00 16.98
C SER A 121 17.55 2.38 16.28
N ASP A 122 18.33 3.20 15.59
CA ASP A 122 19.54 2.76 14.89
C ASP A 122 20.62 2.27 15.87
N ALA A 123 20.79 3.00 16.99
CA ALA A 123 21.69 2.57 18.05
C ALA A 123 21.25 1.24 18.67
N LEU A 124 19.95 1.03 18.86
CA LEU A 124 19.40 -0.22 19.36
C LEU A 124 19.70 -1.37 18.39
N GLN A 125 19.45 -1.18 17.09
CA GLN A 125 19.68 -2.22 16.07
C GLN A 125 21.16 -2.64 15.98
N LYS A 126 22.09 -1.69 16.10
CA LYS A 126 23.53 -1.98 16.08
C LYS A 126 24.04 -2.71 17.32
N ASN A 127 23.37 -2.55 18.47
CA ASN A 127 23.78 -3.17 19.74
C ASN A 127 23.12 -4.54 19.99
N LEU A 128 22.08 -4.92 19.25
CA LEU A 128 21.42 -6.20 19.42
C LEU A 128 22.27 -7.32 18.80
N ASP A 129 22.61 -8.32 19.60
CA ASP A 129 23.27 -9.52 19.10
C ASP A 129 22.32 -10.33 18.20
N ARG A 130 22.89 -10.99 17.19
CA ARG A 130 22.17 -11.86 16.26
C ARG A 130 21.46 -13.01 16.97
N TYR A 131 22.04 -13.52 18.06
CA TYR A 131 21.45 -14.62 18.85
C TYR A 131 20.54 -14.15 19.98
N ASN A 132 20.28 -12.84 20.09
CA ASN A 132 19.31 -12.34 21.03
C ASN A 132 17.90 -12.86 20.67
N PRO A 133 17.19 -13.55 21.57
CA PRO A 133 15.86 -14.11 21.31
C PRO A 133 14.85 -13.09 20.79
N ILE A 134 14.86 -11.87 21.33
CA ILE A 134 13.94 -10.79 20.93
C ILE A 134 14.23 -10.37 19.48
N PHE A 135 15.52 -10.24 19.14
CA PHE A 135 15.94 -9.91 17.78
C PHE A 135 15.60 -11.04 16.81
N MET A 136 15.88 -12.30 17.16
CA MET A 136 15.56 -13.48 16.34
C MET A 136 14.06 -13.57 16.00
N MET A 137 13.16 -13.27 16.96
CA MET A 137 11.71 -13.31 16.72
C MET A 137 11.24 -12.24 15.74
N ALA A 138 11.84 -11.04 15.79
CA ALA A 138 11.50 -9.94 14.88
C ALA A 138 12.14 -10.11 13.50
N ASP A 139 13.42 -10.47 13.42
CA ASP A 139 14.17 -10.67 12.17
C ASP A 139 13.61 -11.85 11.36
N SER A 140 13.25 -12.96 12.03
CA SER A 140 12.56 -14.08 11.38
C SER A 140 11.16 -13.74 10.87
N GLY A 141 10.56 -12.64 11.34
CA GLY A 141 9.18 -12.26 11.06
C GLY A 141 8.15 -13.16 11.76
N ALA A 142 8.57 -13.97 12.75
CA ALA A 142 7.67 -14.86 13.49
C ALA A 142 6.68 -14.05 14.33
N ARG A 143 7.19 -13.12 15.15
CA ARG A 143 6.39 -12.19 15.94
C ARG A 143 7.28 -11.05 16.43
N GLY A 144 6.85 -9.82 16.23
CA GLY A 144 7.65 -8.66 16.60
C GLY A 144 7.88 -7.74 15.41
N SER A 145 8.10 -6.47 15.69
CA SER A 145 8.64 -5.49 14.74
C SER A 145 9.76 -4.70 15.41
N MET A 146 10.62 -4.07 14.61
CA MET A 146 11.63 -3.15 15.14
C MET A 146 11.01 -2.00 15.94
N SER A 147 9.81 -1.54 15.56
CA SER A 147 9.07 -0.54 16.33
C SER A 147 8.64 -1.03 17.72
N GLN A 148 8.32 -2.32 17.88
CA GLN A 148 8.00 -2.92 19.19
C GLN A 148 9.25 -3.12 20.03
N ILE A 149 10.36 -3.56 19.43
CA ILE A 149 11.66 -3.69 20.12
C ILE A 149 12.13 -2.31 20.62
N ARG A 150 11.95 -1.27 19.80
CA ARG A 150 12.22 0.12 20.18
C ARG A 150 11.46 0.55 21.43
N GLN A 151 10.17 0.25 21.54
CA GLN A 151 9.40 0.59 22.75
C GLN A 151 9.88 -0.19 23.99
N LEU A 152 10.40 -1.39 23.78
CA LEU A 152 10.81 -2.29 24.85
C LEU A 152 12.19 -1.93 25.44
N ALA A 153 13.16 -1.59 24.60
CA ALA A 153 14.55 -1.35 25.02
C ALA A 153 15.17 0.00 24.55
N GLY A 154 14.53 0.70 23.60
CA GLY A 154 14.97 2.01 23.12
C GLY A 154 14.29 3.14 23.90
N MET A 155 13.27 3.74 23.30
CA MET A 155 12.37 4.71 23.91
C MET A 155 10.99 4.60 23.27
N ARG A 156 9.93 5.03 23.98
CA ARG A 156 8.58 5.02 23.41
C ARG A 156 8.34 6.16 22.43
N GLY A 157 8.94 7.33 22.67
CA GLY A 157 8.89 8.46 21.76
C GLY A 157 7.65 9.35 21.94
N LEU A 158 7.27 10.05 20.87
CA LEU A 158 6.13 10.96 20.86
C LEU A 158 4.80 10.21 20.75
N ILE A 159 3.77 10.77 21.40
CA ILE A 159 2.43 10.21 21.42
C ILE A 159 1.41 11.20 20.89
N ALA A 160 0.46 10.72 20.09
CA ALA A 160 -0.68 11.50 19.64
C ALA A 160 -1.75 11.64 20.74
N ASN A 161 -2.32 12.84 20.84
CA ASN A 161 -3.47 13.13 21.68
C ASN A 161 -4.76 12.52 21.08
N THR A 162 -5.89 12.68 21.77
CA THR A 162 -7.19 12.17 21.29
C THR A 162 -7.67 12.85 20.01
N SER A 163 -7.22 14.08 19.74
CA SER A 163 -7.53 14.83 18.52
C SER A 163 -6.66 14.42 17.33
N GLY A 164 -5.57 13.68 17.55
CA GLY A 164 -4.59 13.28 16.53
C GLY A 164 -3.33 14.15 16.49
N GLU A 165 -3.25 15.24 17.27
CA GLU A 165 -2.06 16.08 17.32
C GLU A 165 -1.00 15.45 18.23
N THR A 166 0.27 15.65 17.89
CA THR A 166 1.38 15.08 18.66
C THR A 166 1.65 15.89 19.91
N ILE A 167 1.74 15.22 21.06
CA ILE A 167 2.08 15.85 22.34
C ILE A 167 3.58 16.16 22.37
N GLU A 168 3.96 17.41 22.67
CA GLU A 168 5.36 17.85 22.67
C GLU A 168 6.25 17.11 23.68
N VAL A 169 5.67 16.62 24.77
CA VAL A 169 6.39 15.92 25.84
C VAL A 169 6.53 14.44 25.43
N PRO A 170 7.75 13.97 25.09
CA PRO A 170 7.95 12.58 24.72
C PRO A 170 8.00 11.68 25.95
N ILE A 171 7.87 10.38 25.71
CA ILE A 171 8.19 9.36 26.70
C ILE A 171 9.61 8.86 26.44
N ARG A 172 10.52 9.28 27.32
CA ARG A 172 11.96 8.98 27.22
C ARG A 172 12.28 7.56 27.68
N ALA A 173 11.49 7.07 28.63
CA ALA A 173 11.62 5.73 29.15
C ALA A 173 11.19 4.66 28.13
N ASN A 174 11.70 3.45 28.34
CA ASN A 174 11.22 2.23 27.69
C ASN A 174 10.57 1.29 28.70
N TYR A 175 9.96 0.20 28.24
CA TYR A 175 9.29 -0.75 29.15
C TYR A 175 10.24 -1.47 30.10
N ARG A 176 11.52 -1.65 29.75
CA ARG A 176 12.53 -2.22 30.65
C ARG A 176 12.90 -1.28 31.81
N GLU A 177 13.00 0.02 31.53
CA GLU A 177 13.30 1.06 32.52
C GLU A 177 12.08 1.39 33.41
N GLY A 178 10.88 1.19 32.86
CA GLY A 178 9.62 1.53 33.51
C GLY A 178 9.18 2.97 33.22
N LEU A 179 7.87 3.19 33.20
CA LEU A 179 7.26 4.50 32.94
C LEU A 179 6.90 5.19 34.24
N ASN A 180 7.14 6.50 34.32
CA ASN A 180 6.61 7.30 35.43
C ASN A 180 5.09 7.52 35.28
N ILE A 181 4.44 8.03 36.34
CA ILE A 181 2.97 8.20 36.36
C ILE A 181 2.48 9.10 35.22
N LEU A 182 3.21 10.18 34.92
CA LEU A 182 2.84 11.13 33.88
C LEU A 182 2.98 10.50 32.47
N GLU A 183 4.10 9.83 32.22
CA GLU A 183 4.35 9.11 30.96
C GLU A 183 3.30 8.01 30.73
N TYR A 184 2.98 7.24 31.76
CA TYR A 184 1.94 6.22 31.69
C TYR A 184 0.56 6.85 31.42
N PHE A 185 0.23 7.95 32.09
CA PHE A 185 -1.02 8.67 31.88
C PHE A 185 -1.14 9.22 30.46
N ILE A 186 -0.09 9.82 29.91
CA ILE A 186 -0.04 10.29 28.52
C ILE A 186 -0.24 9.12 27.56
N SER A 187 0.46 8.01 27.78
CA SER A 187 0.34 6.81 26.95
C SER A 187 -1.06 6.19 26.97
N SER A 188 -1.79 6.33 28.08
CA SER A 188 -3.13 5.75 28.21
C SER A 188 -4.16 6.39 27.27
N ARG A 189 -3.99 7.67 26.90
CA ARG A 189 -4.92 8.40 26.02
C ARG A 189 -4.90 7.85 24.60
N GLY A 190 -3.70 7.74 24.03
CA GLY A 190 -3.50 7.17 22.69
C GLY A 190 -3.96 5.71 22.61
N ALA A 191 -3.64 4.91 23.64
CA ALA A 191 -4.07 3.52 23.72
C ALA A 191 -5.61 3.38 23.81
N ARG A 192 -6.27 4.20 24.63
CA ARG A 192 -7.74 4.19 24.74
C ARG A 192 -8.41 4.58 23.43
N LYS A 193 -7.92 5.63 22.76
CA LYS A 193 -8.43 6.04 21.44
C LYS A 193 -8.32 4.88 20.45
N GLY A 194 -7.14 4.27 20.32
CA GLY A 194 -6.93 3.15 19.40
C GLY A 194 -7.85 1.95 19.66
N LEU A 195 -8.07 1.60 20.94
CA LEU A 195 -8.99 0.52 21.32
C LEU A 195 -10.45 0.86 21.00
N THR A 196 -10.89 2.08 21.31
CA THR A 196 -12.25 2.53 21.01
C THR A 196 -12.49 2.60 19.50
N ASP A 197 -11.55 3.17 18.74
CA ASP A 197 -11.66 3.27 17.28
C ASP A 197 -11.72 1.90 16.64
N THR A 198 -10.90 0.95 17.10
CA THR A 198 -10.96 -0.45 16.63
C THR A 198 -12.35 -1.06 16.86
N ALA A 199 -12.91 -0.88 18.05
CA ALA A 199 -14.22 -1.43 18.41
C ALA A 199 -15.36 -0.80 17.57
N LEU A 200 -15.31 0.51 17.31
CA LEU A 200 -16.34 1.21 16.54
C LEU A 200 -16.22 0.94 15.03
N ARG A 201 -15.02 1.04 14.46
CA ARG A 201 -14.79 0.98 13.00
C ARG A 201 -14.89 -0.42 12.41
N THR A 202 -14.79 -1.46 13.23
CA THR A 202 -15.03 -2.84 12.79
C THR A 202 -16.44 -2.99 12.21
N ALA A 203 -17.43 -2.28 12.78
CA ALA A 203 -18.81 -2.32 12.28
C ALA A 203 -18.95 -1.67 10.89
N ASP A 204 -18.26 -0.52 10.67
CA ASP A 204 -18.28 0.21 9.39
C ASP A 204 -17.76 -0.67 8.25
N SER A 205 -16.63 -1.35 8.45
CA SER A 205 -16.05 -2.24 7.44
C SER A 205 -16.93 -3.47 7.13
N GLY A 206 -17.55 -4.06 8.16
CA GLY A 206 -18.51 -5.15 7.97
C GLY A 206 -19.73 -4.68 7.17
N TYR A 207 -20.20 -3.46 7.42
CA TYR A 207 -21.31 -2.86 6.67
C TYR A 207 -20.94 -2.57 5.21
N LEU A 208 -19.74 -2.07 4.94
CA LEU A 208 -19.23 -1.90 3.57
C LEU A 208 -19.22 -3.25 2.83
N THR A 209 -18.70 -4.30 3.47
CA THR A 209 -18.64 -5.65 2.87
C THR A 209 -20.04 -6.14 2.50
N ARG A 210 -21.02 -5.96 3.38
CA ARG A 210 -22.42 -6.32 3.10
C ARG A 210 -22.94 -5.56 1.87
N ARG A 211 -22.71 -4.25 1.77
CA ARG A 211 -23.15 -3.45 0.63
C ARG A 211 -22.49 -3.86 -0.68
N LEU A 212 -21.19 -4.19 -0.64
CA LEU A 212 -20.48 -4.70 -1.80
C LEU A 212 -21.10 -6.03 -2.27
N VAL A 213 -21.44 -6.94 -1.34
CA VAL A 213 -22.13 -8.20 -1.67
C VAL A 213 -23.51 -7.93 -2.25
N ASP A 214 -24.31 -7.04 -1.65
CA ASP A 214 -25.67 -6.72 -2.12
C ASP A 214 -25.67 -6.20 -3.58
N VAL A 215 -24.66 -5.41 -3.99
CA VAL A 215 -24.52 -4.88 -5.35
C VAL A 215 -23.94 -5.91 -6.34
N SER A 216 -23.08 -6.81 -5.88
CA SER A 216 -22.31 -7.70 -6.75
C SER A 216 -22.80 -9.16 -6.79
N GLN A 217 -23.76 -9.56 -5.96
CA GLN A 217 -24.21 -10.96 -5.84
C GLN A 217 -24.70 -11.59 -7.15
N ASP A 218 -25.24 -10.80 -8.08
CA ASP A 218 -25.74 -11.29 -9.37
C ASP A 218 -24.63 -11.44 -10.43
N VAL A 219 -23.40 -11.03 -10.11
CA VAL A 219 -22.24 -11.13 -11.02
C VAL A 219 -21.65 -12.54 -10.94
N ILE A 220 -22.11 -13.40 -11.84
CA ILE A 220 -21.73 -14.81 -11.96
C ILE A 220 -21.14 -15.07 -13.36
N ILE A 221 -20.22 -16.02 -13.48
CA ILE A 221 -19.75 -16.47 -14.81
C ILE A 221 -20.87 -17.28 -15.49
N ARG A 222 -21.39 -16.79 -16.63
CA ARG A 222 -22.55 -17.40 -17.32
C ARG A 222 -22.21 -18.04 -18.66
N GLU A 223 -21.15 -17.60 -19.32
CA GLU A 223 -20.76 -18.04 -20.66
C GLU A 223 -19.23 -18.08 -20.79
N ASP A 224 -18.73 -18.80 -21.79
CA ASP A 224 -17.28 -18.94 -22.00
C ASP A 224 -16.67 -17.68 -22.64
N ASP A 225 -17.32 -17.14 -23.67
CA ASP A 225 -16.81 -16.00 -24.43
C ASP A 225 -17.94 -15.11 -24.95
N CYS A 226 -17.93 -13.84 -24.56
CA CYS A 226 -18.88 -12.84 -25.07
C CYS A 226 -18.50 -12.30 -26.47
N GLY A 227 -17.32 -12.64 -27.00
CA GLY A 227 -16.85 -12.20 -28.32
C GLY A 227 -16.44 -10.72 -28.38
N THR A 228 -16.34 -10.02 -27.25
CA THR A 228 -15.93 -8.61 -27.23
C THR A 228 -14.51 -8.44 -27.77
N THR A 229 -14.34 -7.45 -28.65
CA THR A 229 -13.05 -6.95 -29.13
C THR A 229 -12.65 -5.66 -28.41
N ASP A 230 -13.45 -5.24 -27.43
CA ASP A 230 -13.16 -4.07 -26.61
C ASP A 230 -12.45 -4.50 -25.32
N GLY A 231 -11.51 -3.68 -24.86
CA GLY A 231 -10.61 -4.04 -23.78
C GLY A 231 -10.00 -2.83 -23.11
N LEU A 232 -9.37 -3.07 -21.96
CA LEU A 232 -8.73 -2.04 -21.17
C LEU A 232 -7.24 -1.96 -21.52
N GLU A 233 -6.72 -0.75 -21.73
CA GLU A 233 -5.29 -0.52 -21.85
C GLU A 233 -4.63 -0.56 -20.48
N ILE A 234 -3.72 -1.52 -20.28
CA ILE A 234 -2.96 -1.64 -19.04
C ILE A 234 -1.51 -1.19 -19.22
N TYR A 235 -0.99 -0.59 -18.16
CA TYR A 235 0.35 -0.03 -18.05
C TYR A 235 0.85 -0.12 -16.61
N ASP A 236 2.14 0.10 -16.39
CA ASP A 236 2.73 0.21 -15.05
C ASP A 236 2.04 1.31 -14.22
N ILE A 237 1.62 1.00 -13.00
CA ILE A 237 1.10 2.01 -12.07
C ILE A 237 2.29 2.62 -11.35
N LYS A 238 2.53 3.93 -11.54
CA LYS A 238 3.65 4.66 -10.95
C LYS A 238 3.15 5.84 -10.14
N GLU A 239 3.71 6.02 -8.95
CA GLU A 239 3.54 7.22 -8.14
C GLU A 239 4.89 7.95 -8.07
N GLY A 240 4.99 9.05 -8.82
CA GLY A 240 6.25 9.77 -9.01
C GLY A 240 7.31 8.89 -9.67
N SER A 241 8.34 8.51 -8.91
CA SER A 241 9.44 7.63 -9.35
C SER A 241 9.29 6.17 -8.93
N GLU A 242 8.34 5.85 -8.06
CA GLU A 242 8.14 4.51 -7.53
C GLU A 242 7.10 3.76 -8.37
N VAL A 243 7.41 2.52 -8.75
CA VAL A 243 6.46 1.64 -9.44
C VAL A 243 5.69 0.87 -8.38
N ILE A 244 4.40 1.15 -8.25
CA ILE A 244 3.52 0.48 -7.27
C ILE A 244 3.19 -0.93 -7.76
N GLU A 245 2.73 -1.04 -9.01
CA GLU A 245 2.43 -2.32 -9.65
C GLU A 245 3.07 -2.37 -11.03
N SER A 246 3.74 -3.49 -11.30
CA SER A 246 4.40 -3.74 -12.58
C SER A 246 3.39 -4.22 -13.64
N LEU A 247 3.68 -3.92 -14.92
CA LEU A 247 2.90 -4.45 -16.04
C LEU A 247 2.86 -5.99 -16.03
N HIS A 248 3.95 -6.64 -15.62
CA HIS A 248 4.03 -8.10 -15.50
C HIS A 248 2.92 -8.64 -14.59
N GLU A 249 2.83 -8.16 -13.35
CA GLU A 249 1.83 -8.64 -12.38
C GLU A 249 0.38 -8.40 -12.84
N ARG A 250 0.13 -7.29 -13.54
CA ARG A 250 -1.20 -6.96 -14.07
C ARG A 250 -1.62 -7.84 -15.25
N LEU A 251 -0.64 -8.39 -15.98
CA LEU A 251 -0.86 -9.26 -17.14
C LEU A 251 -1.20 -10.70 -16.74
N VAL A 252 -0.55 -11.25 -15.71
CA VAL A 252 -0.71 -12.66 -15.35
C VAL A 252 -2.18 -13.01 -15.09
N GLY A 253 -2.65 -14.08 -15.73
CA GLY A 253 -4.01 -14.59 -15.55
C GLY A 253 -5.09 -13.85 -16.32
N ARG A 254 -4.73 -12.97 -17.27
CA ARG A 254 -5.68 -12.27 -18.16
C ARG A 254 -5.60 -12.80 -19.60
N TYR A 255 -6.56 -12.38 -20.43
CA TYR A 255 -6.59 -12.64 -21.86
C TYR A 255 -6.32 -11.36 -22.64
N LEU A 256 -5.56 -11.46 -23.73
CA LEU A 256 -5.37 -10.34 -24.66
C LEU A 256 -6.62 -10.13 -25.52
N THR A 257 -6.79 -8.90 -25.98
CA THR A 257 -7.85 -8.56 -26.95
C THR A 257 -7.43 -8.94 -28.37
N GLU A 258 -6.16 -8.70 -28.71
CA GLU A 258 -5.55 -8.98 -30.00
C GLU A 258 -4.33 -9.89 -29.83
N ASP A 259 -3.95 -10.64 -30.87
CA ASP A 259 -2.77 -11.50 -30.82
C ASP A 259 -1.50 -10.62 -30.74
N PHE A 260 -0.61 -10.92 -29.80
CA PHE A 260 0.66 -10.19 -29.67
C PHE A 260 1.66 -10.77 -30.67
N VAL A 261 2.04 -9.95 -31.65
CA VAL A 261 2.98 -10.28 -32.72
C VAL A 261 4.30 -9.56 -32.53
N ASP A 262 5.40 -10.20 -32.91
CA ASP A 262 6.70 -9.52 -32.99
C ASP A 262 6.72 -8.62 -34.24
N ASP A 263 7.00 -7.32 -34.03
CA ASP A 263 7.08 -6.31 -35.08
C ASP A 263 8.11 -6.66 -36.18
N LYS A 264 9.12 -7.48 -35.86
CA LYS A 264 10.22 -7.81 -36.79
C LYS A 264 9.98 -9.10 -37.58
N THR A 265 9.42 -10.12 -36.95
CA THR A 265 9.26 -11.45 -37.55
C THR A 265 7.84 -11.73 -38.02
N GLY A 266 6.85 -10.99 -37.50
CA GLY A 266 5.44 -11.24 -37.75
C GLY A 266 4.93 -12.54 -37.12
N GLU A 267 5.73 -13.20 -36.28
CA GLU A 267 5.32 -14.39 -35.54
C GLU A 267 4.43 -14.00 -34.35
N VAL A 268 3.37 -14.77 -34.12
CA VAL A 268 2.50 -14.61 -32.95
C VAL A 268 3.21 -15.16 -31.72
N LEU A 269 3.64 -14.28 -30.83
CA LEU A 269 4.31 -14.63 -29.59
C LEU A 269 3.30 -15.11 -28.53
N VAL A 270 2.19 -14.39 -28.37
CA VAL A 270 1.12 -14.73 -27.42
C VAL A 270 -0.23 -14.60 -28.12
N SER A 271 -0.98 -15.70 -28.16
CA SER A 271 -2.33 -15.67 -28.76
C SER A 271 -3.37 -15.11 -27.80
N LYS A 272 -4.34 -14.36 -28.34
CA LYS A 272 -5.50 -13.80 -27.65
C LYS A 272 -6.41 -14.85 -27.00
N ASN A 273 -6.38 -16.09 -27.48
CA ASN A 273 -7.20 -17.18 -26.95
C ASN A 273 -6.50 -17.97 -25.83
N LYS A 274 -5.25 -17.65 -25.51
CA LYS A 274 -4.48 -18.31 -24.46
C LYS A 274 -4.55 -17.49 -23.18
N LEU A 275 -4.78 -18.14 -22.05
CA LEU A 275 -4.63 -17.54 -20.73
C LEU A 275 -3.14 -17.22 -20.51
N MET A 276 -2.85 -15.97 -20.16
CA MET A 276 -1.48 -15.50 -19.97
C MET A 276 -0.86 -16.08 -18.71
N THR A 277 0.26 -16.79 -18.90
CA THR A 277 1.11 -17.29 -17.81
C THR A 277 2.26 -16.33 -17.51
N ASP A 278 2.98 -16.55 -16.42
CA ASP A 278 4.19 -15.79 -16.01
C ASP A 278 5.19 -15.67 -17.18
N ALA A 279 5.48 -16.79 -17.85
CA ALA A 279 6.39 -16.83 -18.99
C ALA A 279 5.87 -16.03 -20.21
N ASP A 280 4.55 -15.99 -20.42
CA ASP A 280 3.97 -15.20 -21.50
C ASP A 280 4.03 -13.69 -21.20
N ALA A 281 3.84 -13.32 -19.93
CA ALA A 281 3.99 -11.94 -19.46
C ALA A 281 5.44 -11.46 -19.56
N ASP A 282 6.42 -12.29 -19.19
CA ASP A 282 7.85 -12.01 -19.36
C ASP A 282 8.20 -11.73 -20.83
N ILE A 283 7.67 -12.53 -21.77
CA ILE A 283 7.88 -12.31 -23.21
C ILE A 283 7.40 -10.90 -23.62
N ILE A 284 6.21 -10.48 -23.19
CA ILE A 284 5.65 -9.16 -23.55
C ILE A 284 6.51 -8.02 -22.98
N VAL A 285 6.94 -8.16 -21.73
CA VAL A 285 7.75 -7.14 -21.04
C VAL A 285 9.17 -7.05 -21.61
N ASP A 286 9.79 -8.19 -21.94
CA ASP A 286 11.13 -8.27 -22.56
C ASP A 286 11.17 -7.62 -23.96
N HIS A 287 10.04 -7.62 -24.67
CA HIS A 287 9.90 -6.90 -25.95
C HIS A 287 9.74 -5.37 -25.77
N GLY A 288 9.72 -4.87 -24.53
CA GLY A 288 9.71 -3.44 -24.24
C GLY A 288 8.35 -2.76 -24.40
N VAL A 289 7.25 -3.53 -24.39
CA VAL A 289 5.89 -3.00 -24.50
C VAL A 289 5.52 -2.22 -23.25
N LYS A 290 5.03 -0.98 -23.43
CA LYS A 290 4.61 -0.12 -22.30
C LYS A 290 3.11 -0.13 -22.04
N ARG A 291 2.31 -0.43 -23.07
CA ARG A 291 0.85 -0.42 -23.03
C ARG A 291 0.34 -1.57 -23.87
N ILE A 292 -0.63 -2.30 -23.34
CA ILE A 292 -1.25 -3.43 -24.04
C ILE A 292 -2.72 -3.54 -23.66
N LYS A 293 -3.55 -3.96 -24.62
CA LYS A 293 -4.99 -4.13 -24.40
C LYS A 293 -5.30 -5.54 -23.93
N ILE A 294 -5.95 -5.62 -22.77
CA ILE A 294 -6.48 -6.88 -22.23
C ILE A 294 -8.00 -6.86 -22.21
N ARG A 295 -8.59 -8.04 -22.21
CA ARG A 295 -10.02 -8.18 -21.92
C ARG A 295 -10.28 -7.83 -20.46
N SER A 296 -11.36 -7.08 -20.24
CA SER A 296 -11.79 -6.64 -18.91
C SER A 296 -13.25 -7.04 -18.66
N ILE A 297 -13.61 -7.10 -17.38
CA ILE A 297 -14.98 -7.32 -16.93
C ILE A 297 -15.89 -6.16 -17.36
N LEU A 298 -15.36 -4.93 -17.37
CA LEU A 298 -16.11 -3.72 -17.73
C LEU A 298 -16.44 -3.64 -19.23
N GLY A 299 -15.59 -4.24 -20.08
CA GLY A 299 -15.81 -4.36 -21.52
C GLY A 299 -16.57 -5.62 -21.95
N CYS A 300 -17.11 -6.39 -20.99
CA CYS A 300 -17.81 -7.64 -21.25
C CYS A 300 -19.21 -7.39 -21.83
N GLN A 301 -19.52 -8.01 -22.98
CA GLN A 301 -20.81 -7.86 -23.66
C GLN A 301 -21.86 -8.92 -23.26
N SER A 302 -21.60 -9.70 -22.21
CA SER A 302 -22.58 -10.64 -21.66
C SER A 302 -23.81 -9.89 -21.14
N LYS A 303 -25.02 -10.38 -21.43
CA LYS A 303 -26.28 -9.75 -20.98
C LYS A 303 -26.50 -9.88 -19.47
N TYR A 304 -26.08 -11.01 -18.90
CA TYR A 304 -26.23 -11.31 -17.47
C TYR A 304 -24.93 -11.91 -16.96
N GLY A 305 -24.34 -11.30 -15.93
CA GLY A 305 -23.05 -11.74 -15.39
C GLY A 305 -21.88 -11.43 -16.32
N VAL A 306 -20.86 -12.29 -16.30
CA VAL A 306 -19.58 -12.07 -17.00
C VAL A 306 -19.19 -13.34 -17.75
N CYS A 307 -18.40 -13.21 -18.83
CA CYS A 307 -17.85 -14.37 -19.52
C CYS A 307 -16.50 -14.81 -18.92
N LYS A 308 -16.17 -16.10 -19.08
CA LYS A 308 -14.92 -16.69 -18.58
C LYS A 308 -13.68 -15.96 -19.09
N LYS A 309 -13.62 -15.62 -20.39
CA LYS A 309 -12.45 -14.93 -20.98
C LYS A 309 -12.27 -13.47 -20.54
N CYS A 310 -13.34 -12.74 -20.23
CA CYS A 310 -13.24 -11.38 -19.69
C CYS A 310 -12.77 -11.35 -18.24
N TYR A 311 -13.02 -12.42 -17.48
CA TYR A 311 -12.52 -12.55 -16.11
C TYR A 311 -11.09 -13.10 -16.06
N GLY A 312 -10.84 -14.25 -16.71
CA GLY A 312 -9.52 -14.87 -16.76
C GLY A 312 -9.31 -15.97 -15.72
N LEU A 313 -8.30 -15.79 -14.88
CA LEU A 313 -7.83 -16.75 -13.88
C LEU A 313 -8.64 -16.66 -12.58
N ASN A 314 -8.99 -17.81 -12.02
CA ASN A 314 -9.42 -17.91 -10.63
C ASN A 314 -8.17 -17.84 -9.72
N LEU A 315 -8.03 -16.73 -8.99
CA LEU A 315 -6.88 -16.49 -8.10
C LEU A 315 -6.80 -17.47 -6.92
N ALA A 316 -7.90 -18.15 -6.57
CA ALA A 316 -7.91 -19.12 -5.47
C ALA A 316 -7.38 -20.50 -5.88
N THR A 317 -7.66 -20.93 -7.13
CA THR A 317 -7.24 -22.25 -7.62
C THR A 317 -6.01 -22.20 -8.54
N GLY A 318 -5.69 -21.02 -9.09
CA GLY A 318 -4.65 -20.86 -10.10
C GLY A 318 -5.00 -21.48 -11.45
N THR A 319 -6.28 -21.72 -11.71
CA THR A 319 -6.81 -22.24 -12.99
C THR A 319 -7.80 -21.25 -13.58
N GLU A 320 -8.19 -21.43 -14.84
CA GLU A 320 -9.25 -20.62 -15.45
C GLU A 320 -10.56 -20.73 -14.65
N VAL A 321 -11.35 -19.65 -14.60
CA VAL A 321 -12.67 -19.68 -13.95
C VAL A 321 -13.64 -20.63 -14.65
N THR A 322 -14.53 -21.24 -13.88
CA THR A 322 -15.57 -22.12 -14.40
C THR A 322 -16.94 -21.44 -14.47
N VAL A 323 -17.80 -21.89 -15.39
CA VAL A 323 -19.17 -21.40 -15.51
C VAL A 323 -19.94 -21.76 -14.24
N GLY A 324 -20.58 -20.76 -13.64
CA GLY A 324 -21.29 -20.88 -12.37
C GLY A 324 -20.58 -20.28 -11.16
N GLU A 325 -19.32 -19.83 -11.29
CA GLU A 325 -18.61 -19.17 -10.19
C GLU A 325 -19.17 -17.78 -9.87
N ALA A 326 -19.48 -17.55 -8.59
CA ALA A 326 -20.01 -16.30 -8.07
C ALA A 326 -18.90 -15.26 -7.83
N VAL A 327 -18.29 -14.79 -8.92
CA VAL A 327 -17.14 -13.89 -8.87
C VAL A 327 -17.43 -12.54 -8.20
N GLY A 328 -18.67 -12.06 -8.22
CA GLY A 328 -19.06 -10.84 -7.53
C GLY A 328 -18.95 -10.95 -6.01
N THR A 329 -19.49 -12.03 -5.42
CA THR A 329 -19.36 -12.28 -3.98
C THR A 329 -17.91 -12.45 -3.55
N VAL A 330 -17.10 -13.15 -4.37
CA VAL A 330 -15.66 -13.31 -4.12
C VAL A 330 -14.95 -11.96 -4.14
N ALA A 331 -15.24 -11.10 -5.12
CA ALA A 331 -14.66 -9.76 -5.21
C ALA A 331 -15.05 -8.89 -4.01
N ALA A 332 -16.33 -8.90 -3.61
CA ALA A 332 -16.82 -8.15 -2.46
C ALA A 332 -16.10 -8.56 -1.15
N GLN A 333 -15.91 -9.87 -0.93
CA GLN A 333 -15.16 -10.38 0.22
C GLN A 333 -13.67 -10.03 0.16
N SER A 334 -13.08 -10.09 -1.03
CA SER A 334 -11.67 -9.78 -1.25
C SER A 334 -11.34 -8.30 -1.02
N ILE A 335 -12.32 -7.41 -1.10
CA ILE A 335 -12.19 -5.99 -0.74
C ILE A 335 -12.56 -5.77 0.74
N GLY A 336 -13.62 -6.42 1.20
CA GLY A 336 -14.17 -6.25 2.54
C GLY A 336 -13.29 -6.76 3.68
N GLU A 337 -12.74 -7.97 3.55
CA GLU A 337 -11.90 -8.59 4.60
C GLU A 337 -10.62 -7.77 4.86
N PRO A 338 -9.85 -7.34 3.82
CA PRO A 338 -8.72 -6.46 4.03
C PRO A 338 -9.12 -5.12 4.62
N GLY A 339 -10.27 -4.56 4.24
CA GLY A 339 -10.82 -3.34 4.85
C GLY A 339 -11.03 -3.49 6.37
N THR A 340 -11.51 -4.65 6.81
CA THR A 340 -11.69 -4.94 8.24
C THR A 340 -10.33 -5.14 8.92
N GLN A 341 -9.38 -5.75 8.22
CA GLN A 341 -8.03 -5.92 8.73
C GLN A 341 -7.28 -4.58 8.87
N LEU A 342 -7.42 -3.67 7.91
CA LEU A 342 -6.86 -2.32 7.95
C LEU A 342 -7.45 -1.52 9.12
N THR A 343 -8.75 -1.63 9.37
CA THR A 343 -9.38 -0.96 10.53
C THR A 343 -8.99 -1.59 11.87
N MET A 344 -8.61 -2.86 11.92
CA MET A 344 -8.16 -3.50 13.17
C MET A 344 -6.65 -3.35 13.43
N ARG A 345 -5.78 -3.47 12.42
CA ARG A 345 -4.32 -3.51 12.63
C ARG A 345 -3.68 -2.14 12.79
N THR A 346 -4.20 -1.11 12.12
CA THR A 346 -3.55 0.20 12.04
C THR A 346 -3.62 0.98 13.36
N PHE A 347 -4.63 0.71 14.20
CA PHE A 347 -4.91 1.52 15.39
C PHE A 347 -4.32 0.97 16.70
N HIS A 348 -3.68 -0.21 16.68
CA HIS A 348 -3.03 -0.81 17.85
C HIS A 348 -1.56 -0.42 18.03
N THR A 349 -1.02 0.50 17.23
CA THR A 349 0.36 1.01 17.35
C THR A 349 0.62 1.84 18.62
N GLY A 350 -0.35 1.93 19.53
CA GLY A 350 -0.12 2.40 20.90
C GLY A 350 0.08 3.91 21.02
N GLY A 351 -0.39 4.67 20.04
CA GLY A 351 -0.34 6.13 20.01
C GLY A 351 0.96 6.74 19.49
N VAL A 352 1.91 5.95 18.95
CA VAL A 352 3.18 6.47 18.43
C VAL A 352 2.97 7.22 17.11
N ALA A 353 3.46 8.47 17.05
CA ALA A 353 3.22 9.41 15.96
C ALA A 353 4.16 9.23 14.74
N ASN A 354 4.32 8.00 14.24
CA ASN A 354 5.05 7.80 12.98
C ASN A 354 4.09 7.95 11.79
N ALA A 355 4.40 8.96 10.97
CA ALA A 355 3.66 9.43 9.81
C ALA A 355 3.76 8.43 8.65
N GLU A 356 2.70 7.67 8.46
CA GLU A 356 2.10 7.29 7.19
C GLU A 356 0.69 6.85 7.56
N ASP A 357 -0.21 7.84 7.56
CA ASP A 357 -1.52 7.75 8.17
C ASP A 357 -2.44 6.92 7.26
N ILE A 358 -2.21 5.59 7.24
CA ILE A 358 -3.10 4.57 6.66
C ILE A 358 -4.53 4.71 7.26
N THR A 359 -4.67 5.44 8.38
CA THR A 359 -5.91 5.75 9.09
C THR A 359 -6.97 6.50 8.25
N GLN A 360 -6.61 7.07 7.09
CA GLN A 360 -7.55 7.69 6.13
C GLN A 360 -8.11 6.69 5.09
N GLY A 361 -7.59 5.46 5.03
CA GLY A 361 -7.84 4.53 3.93
C GLY A 361 -9.31 4.11 3.78
N LEU A 362 -9.96 3.59 4.83
CA LEU A 362 -11.34 3.08 4.70
C LEU A 362 -12.36 4.19 4.36
N PRO A 363 -12.37 5.37 5.03
CA PRO A 363 -13.27 6.44 4.64
C PRO A 363 -13.10 6.88 3.18
N ARG A 364 -11.86 6.89 2.67
CA ARG A 364 -11.58 7.19 1.27
C ARG A 364 -12.07 6.09 0.33
N VAL A 365 -11.86 4.82 0.68
CA VAL A 365 -12.38 3.68 -0.08
C VAL A 365 -13.91 3.71 -0.14
N GLU A 366 -14.58 3.98 0.99
CA GLU A 366 -16.04 4.18 1.02
C GLU A 366 -16.47 5.37 0.16
N GLU A 367 -15.74 6.49 0.20
CA GLU A 367 -16.01 7.66 -0.64
C GLU A 367 -15.95 7.33 -2.14
N LEU A 368 -14.96 6.53 -2.55
CA LEU A 368 -14.80 6.07 -3.93
C LEU A 368 -15.94 5.13 -4.36
N PHE A 369 -16.28 4.12 -3.55
CA PHE A 369 -17.38 3.19 -3.87
C PHE A 369 -18.77 3.84 -3.87
N GLU A 370 -18.98 4.87 -3.05
CA GLU A 370 -20.22 5.64 -3.05
C GLU A 370 -20.26 6.74 -4.12
N ALA A 371 -19.17 6.93 -4.87
CA ALA A 371 -18.98 8.03 -5.81
C ALA A 371 -19.35 9.40 -5.18
N ARG A 372 -18.98 9.59 -3.90
CA ARG A 372 -19.24 10.84 -3.17
C ARG A 372 -18.30 11.93 -3.66
N LYS A 373 -18.76 13.18 -3.58
CA LYS A 373 -17.89 14.34 -3.85
C LYS A 373 -16.85 14.46 -2.73
N PRO A 374 -15.55 14.50 -3.06
CA PRO A 374 -14.52 14.67 -2.06
C PRO A 374 -14.65 16.00 -1.32
N LYS A 375 -14.24 16.02 -0.04
CA LYS A 375 -14.24 17.26 0.76
C LYS A 375 -13.24 18.29 0.24
N HIS A 376 -12.05 17.82 -0.15
CA HIS A 376 -11.00 18.64 -0.77
C HIS A 376 -10.99 18.35 -2.27
N LEU A 377 -11.88 19.03 -2.99
CA LEU A 377 -12.07 18.84 -4.43
C LEU A 377 -10.94 19.49 -5.23
N ALA A 378 -10.24 18.69 -6.03
CA ALA A 378 -9.35 19.22 -7.06
C ALA A 378 -10.18 19.79 -8.21
N ILE A 379 -9.86 21.00 -8.65
CA ILE A 379 -10.49 21.58 -9.84
C ILE A 379 -9.76 21.04 -11.07
N ILE A 380 -10.48 20.38 -11.98
CA ILE A 380 -9.94 19.88 -13.25
C ILE A 380 -10.37 20.77 -14.41
N SER A 381 -9.50 20.90 -15.42
CA SER A 381 -9.82 21.65 -16.62
C SER A 381 -10.77 20.85 -17.53
N GLU A 382 -11.87 21.45 -17.96
CA GLU A 382 -12.75 20.89 -18.99
C GLU A 382 -12.22 21.10 -20.42
N LEU A 383 -11.27 22.02 -20.60
CA LEU A 383 -10.73 22.37 -21.92
C LEU A 383 -9.24 22.06 -21.98
N SER A 384 -8.78 21.64 -23.16
CA SER A 384 -7.35 21.64 -23.49
C SER A 384 -6.97 23.04 -23.97
N GLY A 385 -5.86 23.59 -23.48
CA GLY A 385 -5.47 24.94 -23.82
C GLY A 385 -4.27 25.47 -23.04
N THR A 386 -4.01 26.77 -23.20
CA THR A 386 -2.95 27.47 -22.48
C THR A 386 -3.51 28.17 -21.25
N ILE A 387 -2.78 28.08 -20.14
CA ILE A 387 -3.17 28.66 -18.85
C ILE A 387 -2.75 30.12 -18.75
N SER A 388 -3.67 30.98 -18.32
CA SER A 388 -3.41 32.32 -17.81
C SER A 388 -4.04 32.51 -16.43
N PHE A 389 -3.45 33.40 -15.62
CA PHE A 389 -4.02 33.77 -14.33
C PHE A 389 -4.69 35.14 -14.40
N GLU A 390 -5.90 35.25 -13.88
CA GLU A 390 -6.61 36.52 -13.78
C GLU A 390 -7.09 36.75 -12.35
N ASP A 391 -6.78 37.92 -11.78
CA ASP A 391 -7.28 38.32 -10.46
C ASP A 391 -8.54 39.17 -10.63
N ILE A 392 -9.70 38.55 -10.42
CA ILE A 392 -11.01 39.22 -10.54
C ILE A 392 -11.57 39.43 -9.13
N LYS A 393 -11.81 40.69 -8.74
CA LYS A 393 -12.44 41.07 -7.46
C LYS A 393 -11.76 40.41 -6.23
N LYS A 394 -10.42 40.36 -6.20
CA LYS A 394 -9.57 39.73 -5.16
C LYS A 394 -9.59 38.19 -5.11
N ASN A 395 -10.24 37.55 -6.07
CA ASN A 395 -10.19 36.10 -6.21
C ASN A 395 -9.33 35.71 -7.42
N ARG A 396 -8.43 34.75 -7.21
CA ARG A 396 -7.56 34.25 -8.27
C ARG A 396 -8.33 33.27 -9.15
N HIS A 397 -8.32 33.52 -10.45
CA HIS A 397 -8.92 32.65 -11.45
C HIS A 397 -7.82 32.04 -12.32
N VAL A 398 -8.01 30.77 -12.66
CA VAL A 398 -7.24 30.10 -13.70
C VAL A 398 -8.09 30.12 -14.95
N VAL A 399 -7.62 30.79 -16.00
CA VAL A 399 -8.29 30.82 -17.30
C VAL A 399 -7.57 29.88 -18.24
N VAL A 400 -8.31 28.92 -18.80
CA VAL A 400 -7.79 28.01 -19.83
C VAL A 400 -8.34 28.46 -21.17
N THR A 401 -7.46 28.85 -22.08
CA THR A 401 -7.81 29.29 -23.43
C THR A 401 -7.42 28.23 -24.44
N ALA A 402 -8.40 27.65 -25.10
CA ALA A 402 -8.22 26.66 -26.16
C ALA A 402 -7.74 27.30 -27.46
N ASP A 403 -7.14 26.49 -28.34
CA ASP A 403 -6.59 26.94 -29.62
C ASP A 403 -7.67 27.48 -30.59
N ASP A 404 -8.94 27.12 -30.35
CA ASP A 404 -10.10 27.61 -31.12
C ASP A 404 -10.70 28.92 -30.57
N GLY A 405 -10.06 29.54 -29.57
CA GLY A 405 -10.45 30.81 -28.98
C GLY A 405 -11.50 30.70 -27.86
N ARG A 406 -11.98 29.50 -27.52
CA ARG A 406 -12.84 29.32 -26.34
C ARG A 406 -12.00 29.41 -25.07
N SER A 407 -12.40 30.28 -24.15
CA SER A 407 -11.79 30.37 -22.82
C SER A 407 -12.79 30.00 -21.73
N LYS A 408 -12.29 29.34 -20.69
CA LYS A 408 -13.07 29.02 -19.48
C LYS A 408 -12.29 29.44 -18.25
N SER A 409 -12.96 30.17 -17.36
CA SER A 409 -12.40 30.71 -16.12
C SER A 409 -12.83 29.84 -14.93
N TYR A 410 -11.85 29.38 -14.15
CA TYR A 410 -12.03 28.59 -12.95
C TYR A 410 -11.64 29.42 -11.73
N LEU A 411 -12.61 29.63 -10.83
CA LEU A 411 -12.37 30.31 -9.56
C LEU A 411 -11.59 29.40 -8.62
N ILE A 412 -10.42 29.84 -8.17
CA ILE A 412 -9.60 29.08 -7.20
C ILE A 412 -9.90 29.59 -5.79
N PRO A 413 -10.43 28.74 -4.88
CA PRO A 413 -10.66 29.12 -3.49
C PRO A 413 -9.37 29.53 -2.78
N PHE A 414 -9.46 30.53 -1.92
CA PHE A 414 -8.33 31.01 -1.12
C PHE A 414 -7.80 29.88 -0.22
N GLY A 415 -6.51 29.54 -0.36
CA GLY A 415 -5.87 28.43 0.37
C GLY A 415 -5.64 27.15 -0.45
N SER A 416 -6.16 27.06 -1.68
CA SER A 416 -5.85 25.93 -2.58
C SER A 416 -4.48 26.12 -3.24
N HIS A 417 -3.61 25.11 -3.16
CA HIS A 417 -2.34 25.12 -3.89
C HIS A 417 -2.58 24.83 -5.37
N ILE A 418 -2.02 25.69 -6.22
CA ILE A 418 -2.12 25.58 -7.68
C ILE A 418 -0.97 24.71 -8.17
N THR A 419 -1.27 23.69 -8.96
CA THR A 419 -0.30 22.72 -9.49
C THR A 419 0.29 23.12 -10.84
N VAL A 420 -0.36 24.08 -11.51
CA VAL A 420 -0.07 24.50 -12.88
C VAL A 420 0.62 25.87 -12.94
N GLN A 421 1.37 26.11 -14.01
CA GLN A 421 2.12 27.35 -14.23
C GLN A 421 1.53 28.21 -15.36
N GLU A 422 1.87 29.50 -15.36
CA GLU A 422 1.40 30.44 -16.38
C GLU A 422 2.04 30.11 -17.73
N GLY A 423 1.24 30.10 -18.80
CA GLY A 423 1.69 29.72 -20.14
C GLY A 423 1.84 28.21 -20.35
N GLN A 424 1.56 27.38 -19.33
CA GLN A 424 1.56 25.93 -19.48
C GLN A 424 0.39 25.47 -20.36
N LYS A 425 0.68 24.58 -21.32
CA LYS A 425 -0.36 23.86 -22.07
C LYS A 425 -0.84 22.66 -21.26
N VAL A 426 -2.15 22.55 -21.09
CA VAL A 426 -2.80 21.45 -20.38
C VAL A 426 -3.85 20.79 -21.26
N ASN A 427 -4.10 19.51 -21.00
CA ASN A 427 -5.19 18.77 -21.64
C ASN A 427 -6.46 18.86 -20.78
N ALA A 428 -7.62 18.65 -21.38
CA ALA A 428 -8.86 18.40 -20.65
C ALA A 428 -8.65 17.23 -19.67
N GLY A 429 -9.18 17.38 -18.45
CA GLY A 429 -8.99 16.46 -17.32
C GLY A 429 -7.82 16.80 -16.40
N THR A 430 -6.92 17.72 -16.77
CA THR A 430 -5.74 18.05 -15.94
C THR A 430 -6.15 18.79 -14.66
N CYS A 431 -5.63 18.34 -13.51
CA CYS A 431 -5.82 19.02 -12.22
C CYS A 431 -5.11 20.38 -12.17
N LEU A 432 -5.87 21.44 -11.91
CA LEU A 432 -5.40 22.82 -11.76
C LEU A 432 -5.00 23.15 -10.31
N THR A 433 -5.60 22.44 -9.34
CA THR A 433 -5.31 22.57 -7.91
C THR A 433 -4.97 21.22 -7.30
N GLU A 434 -4.28 21.25 -6.18
CA GLU A 434 -4.08 20.09 -5.31
C GLU A 434 -5.43 19.65 -4.71
N GLY A 435 -5.63 18.34 -4.58
CA GLY A 435 -6.84 17.75 -4.00
C GLY A 435 -7.22 16.41 -4.62
N SER A 436 -8.36 15.87 -4.19
CA SER A 436 -8.95 14.66 -4.74
C SER A 436 -9.88 14.99 -5.92
N VAL A 437 -9.76 14.23 -7.01
CA VAL A 437 -10.61 14.40 -8.18
C VAL A 437 -11.99 13.78 -7.94
N ASN A 438 -13.04 14.45 -8.41
CA ASN A 438 -14.41 13.95 -8.37
C ASN A 438 -14.67 13.00 -9.57
N PRO A 439 -15.04 11.73 -9.34
CA PRO A 439 -15.31 10.78 -10.42
C PRO A 439 -16.36 11.25 -11.43
N HIS A 440 -17.37 12.02 -10.99
CA HIS A 440 -18.42 12.55 -11.88
C HIS A 440 -17.87 13.56 -12.88
N ASP A 441 -16.90 14.36 -12.47
CA ASP A 441 -16.30 15.37 -13.34
C ASP A 441 -15.31 14.69 -14.31
N VAL A 442 -14.58 13.66 -13.87
CA VAL A 442 -13.75 12.82 -14.75
C VAL A 442 -14.62 12.15 -15.82
N LEU A 443 -15.79 11.63 -15.45
CA LEU A 443 -16.72 11.00 -16.39
C LEU A 443 -17.20 11.98 -17.46
N ALA A 444 -17.60 13.18 -17.04
CA ALA A 444 -18.14 14.19 -17.94
C ALA A 444 -17.09 14.75 -18.91
N ILE A 445 -15.83 14.82 -18.48
CA ILE A 445 -14.76 15.48 -19.24
C ILE A 445 -13.92 14.48 -20.04
N SER A 446 -13.49 13.40 -19.40
CA SER A 446 -12.51 12.45 -19.93
C SER A 446 -13.12 11.12 -20.39
N GLY A 447 -14.42 10.90 -20.13
CA GLY A 447 -15.16 9.72 -20.57
C GLY A 447 -15.07 8.53 -19.60
N THR A 448 -15.65 7.40 -20.02
CA THR A 448 -15.81 6.22 -19.17
C THR A 448 -14.48 5.53 -18.88
N GLU A 449 -13.59 5.39 -19.86
CA GLU A 449 -12.28 4.74 -19.69
C GLU A 449 -11.43 5.47 -18.63
N ALA A 450 -11.39 6.80 -18.68
CA ALA A 450 -10.63 7.59 -17.72
C ALA A 450 -11.13 7.46 -16.27
N VAL A 451 -12.45 7.27 -16.08
CA VAL A 451 -13.01 7.02 -14.74
C VAL A 451 -12.67 5.62 -14.26
N GLN A 452 -12.67 4.63 -15.14
CA GLN A 452 -12.30 3.26 -14.81
C GLN A 452 -10.82 3.14 -14.45
N ASP A 453 -9.95 3.89 -15.12
CA ASP A 453 -8.52 3.95 -14.78
C ASP A 453 -8.27 4.71 -13.46
N TYR A 454 -9.14 5.66 -13.12
CA TYR A 454 -9.02 6.45 -11.89
C TYR A 454 -9.51 5.72 -10.64
N LEU A 455 -10.59 4.93 -10.77
CA LEU A 455 -11.17 4.13 -9.68
C LEU A 455 -10.40 2.83 -9.46
#